data_AF-X0ZST6-F1
#
_entry.id   AF-X0ZST6-F1
#
_cell.length_a   1.000
_cell.length_b   1.000
_cell.length_c   1.000
_cell.angle_alpha   90.00
_cell.angle_beta   90.00
_cell.angle_gamma   90.00
#
_symmetry.space_group_name_H-M   'P 1'
#
loop_
_entity.id
_entity.type
_entity.pdbx_description
1 polymer ?
#
loop_
_entity_poly.entity_id
_entity_poly.type
_entity_poly.pdbx_seq_one_letter_code
_entity_poly.pdbx_strand_id
1 'polypeptide(L)' 'MAKIAKLDDIVSLCKRRGFIFQSSEIYGGLASCYDYGPLGVELKNNVRKAWWKSVVQMRDDVVG' A
#
# COMPACT_ATOMS: atom_id res chain seq x y z
N MET A 1 26.44 -7.22 3.05
CA MET A 1 25.73 -5.92 3.14
C MET A 1 24.50 -5.97 2.25
N ALA A 2 23.32 -5.61 2.76
CA ALA A 2 22.11 -5.53 1.94
C ALA A 2 22.27 -4.43 0.88
N LYS A 3 21.99 -4.76 -0.37
CA LYS A 3 22.03 -3.82 -1.49
C LYS A 3 20.97 -2.74 -1.24
N ILE A 4 21.34 -1.46 -1.37
CA ILE A 4 20.36 -0.36 -1.29
C ILE A 4 19.36 -0.58 -2.43
N ALA A 5 18.11 -0.90 -2.08
CA ALA A 5 17.05 -1.11 -3.06
C ALA A 5 16.73 0.22 -3.73
N LYS A 6 16.76 0.25 -5.06
CA LYS A 6 16.31 1.42 -5.82
C LYS A 6 14.79 1.47 -5.79
N LEU A 7 14.21 2.66 -5.94
CA LEU A 7 12.76 2.81 -6.00
C LEU A 7 12.14 1.94 -7.09
N ASP A 8 12.80 1.84 -8.25
CA ASP A 8 12.38 0.99 -9.36
C ASP A 8 12.30 -0.50 -9.01
N ASP A 9 13.17 -0.99 -8.11
CA ASP A 9 13.15 -2.37 -7.63
C ASP A 9 11.87 -2.64 -6.82
N ILE A 10 11.47 -1.67 -6.00
CA ILE A 10 10.25 -1.72 -5.19
C ILE A 10 9.02 -1.68 -6.10
N VAL A 11 8.98 -0.76 -7.07
CA VAL A 11 7.88 -0.64 -8.04
C VAL A 11 7.73 -1.94 -8.84
N SER A 12 8.84 -2.52 -9.30
CA SER A 12 8.87 -3.81 -10.00
C SER A 12 8.32 -4.95 -9.13
N LEU A 13 8.69 -4.99 -7.85
CA LEU A 13 8.17 -5.98 -6.90
C LEU A 13 6.67 -5.82 -6.70
N CYS A 14 6.19 -4.59 -6.47
CA CYS A 14 4.79 -4.30 -6.23
C CYS A 14 3.91 -4.77 -7.39
N LYS A 15 4.33 -4.49 -8.63
CA LYS A 15 3.60 -4.94 -9.83
C LYS A 15 3.65 -6.47 -9.98
N ARG A 16 4.84 -7.09 -9.85
CA ARG A 16 5.02 -8.54 -10.04
C ARG A 16 4.30 -9.39 -9.00
N ARG A 17 4.13 -8.90 -7.78
CA ARG A 17 3.51 -9.63 -6.66
C ARG A 17 2.06 -9.24 -6.39
N GLY A 18 1.50 -8.29 -7.14
CA GLY A 18 0.10 -7.88 -6.98
C GLY A 18 -0.15 -7.04 -5.72
N PHE A 19 0.77 -6.13 -5.40
CA PHE A 19 0.55 -5.10 -4.39
C PHE A 19 -0.10 -3.84 -4.97
N ILE A 20 0.53 -3.24 -5.98
CA ILE A 20 0.08 -1.96 -6.58
C ILE A 20 0.23 -2.04 -8.10
N PHE A 21 -0.78 -1.52 -8.80
CA PHE A 21 -0.82 -1.40 -10.25
C PHE A 21 -1.04 0.07 -10.66
N GLN A 22 -0.57 0.42 -11.86
CA GLN A 22 -0.90 1.70 -12.46
C GLN A 22 -2.38 1.69 -12.83
N SER A 23 -3.15 2.69 -12.37
CA SER A 23 -4.57 2.71 -12.70
C SER A 23 -4.76 2.99 -14.19
N SER A 24 -5.76 2.36 -14.79
CA SER A 24 -6.03 2.39 -16.24
C SER A 24 -4.85 1.97 -17.11
N GLU A 25 -4.01 1.03 -16.64
CA GLU A 25 -2.79 0.59 -17.36
C GLU A 25 -3.07 0.18 -18.82
N ILE A 26 -4.16 -0.56 -19.07
CA ILE A 26 -4.54 -1.01 -20.42
C ILE A 26 -4.95 0.14 -21.36
N TYR A 27 -5.22 1.32 -20.81
CA TYR A 27 -5.59 2.53 -21.54
C TYR A 27 -4.48 3.58 -21.55
N GLY A 28 -3.23 3.20 -21.23
CA GLY A 28 -2.07 4.11 -21.20
C GLY A 28 -1.77 4.72 -19.83
N GLY A 29 -2.53 4.35 -18.80
CA GLY A 29 -2.30 4.77 -17.42
C GLY A 29 -2.86 6.16 -17.09
N LEU A 30 -3.36 6.31 -15.86
CA LEU A 30 -3.79 7.60 -15.30
C LEU A 30 -2.76 8.09 -14.27
N ALA A 31 -2.03 9.16 -14.59
CA ALA A 31 -1.02 9.72 -13.71
C ALA A 31 -1.59 10.02 -12.31
N SER A 32 -0.82 9.70 -11.26
CA SER A 32 -1.22 9.88 -9.85
C SER A 32 -2.38 9.01 -9.37
N CYS A 33 -2.88 8.07 -10.17
CA CYS A 33 -3.90 7.10 -9.76
C CYS A 33 -3.34 5.67 -9.80
N TYR A 34 -3.60 4.90 -8.73
CA TYR A 34 -3.07 3.56 -8.54
C TYR A 34 -4.11 2.63 -7.91
N ASP A 35 -4.08 1.38 -8.32
CA ASP A 35 -5.00 0.34 -7.85
C ASP A 35 -4.27 -0.66 -6.95
N TYR A 36 -4.90 -1.03 -5.83
CA TYR A 36 -4.37 -2.03 -4.91
C TYR A 36 -4.73 -3.43 -5.40
N GLY A 37 -3.72 -4.28 -5.60
CA GLY A 37 -3.91 -5.70 -5.90
C GLY A 37 -4.24 -6.51 -4.64
N PRO A 38 -4.45 -7.84 -4.77
CA PRO A 38 -4.89 -8.69 -3.66
C PRO A 38 -3.99 -8.60 -2.42
N LEU A 39 -2.67 -8.70 -2.58
CA LEU A 39 -1.73 -8.57 -1.46
C LEU A 39 -1.64 -7.13 -0.94
N GLY A 40 -1.85 -6.15 -1.82
CA GLY A 40 -1.84 -4.74 -1.47
C GLY A 40 -3.02 -4.34 -0.59
N VAL A 41 -4.22 -4.85 -0.89
CA VAL A 41 -5.43 -4.61 -0.09
C VAL A 41 -5.27 -5.20 1.31
N GLU A 42 -4.77 -6.43 1.43
CA GLU A 42 -4.52 -7.04 2.73
C GLU A 42 -3.51 -6.24 3.56
N LEU A 43 -2.39 -5.83 2.95
CA LEU A 43 -1.40 -4.99 3.64
C LEU A 43 -2.00 -3.65 4.08
N LYS A 44 -2.71 -2.95 3.18
CA LYS A 44 -3.39 -1.68 3.47
C LYS A 44 -4.38 -1.82 4.63
N ASN A 45 -5.19 -2.88 4.61
CA ASN A 45 -6.17 -3.14 5.65
C ASN A 45 -5.50 -3.44 6.98
N ASN A 46 -4.41 -4.20 7.00
CA ASN A 46 -3.67 -4.50 8.21
C ASN A 46 -3.05 -3.24 8.83
N VAL A 47 -2.46 -2.36 8.01
CA VAL A 47 -1.92 -1.07 8.48
C VAL A 47 -3.05 -0.19 9.05
N ARG A 48 -4.19 -0.08 8.34
CA ARG A 48 -5.34 0.69 8.81
C ARG A 48 -5.89 0.16 10.13
N LYS A 49 -6.02 -1.16 10.28
CA LYS A 49 -6.48 -1.81 11.52
C LYS A 49 -5.51 -1.55 12.68
N ALA A 50 -4.21 -1.69 12.44
CA ALA A 50 -3.19 -1.42 13.46
C ALA A 50 -3.24 0.04 13.93
N TRP A 51 -3.38 0.98 12.99
CA TRP A 51 -3.54 2.40 13.31
C TRP A 51 -4.82 2.68 14.11
N TRP A 52 -5.96 2.14 13.68
CA TRP A 52 -7.21 2.35 14.40
C TRP A 52 -7.13 1.82 15.84
N LYS A 53 -6.53 0.64 16.01
CA LYS A 53 -6.32 0.04 17.32
C LYS A 53 -5.46 0.95 18.21
N SER A 54 -4.32 1.43 17.70
CA SER A 54 -3.37 2.20 18.52
C SER A 54 -3.81 3.63 18.78
N VAL A 55 -4.42 4.29 17.80
CA VAL A 55 -4.74 5.72 17.87
C VAL A 55 -6.14 5.97 18.42
N VAL A 56 -7.09 5.10 18.15
CA VAL A 56 -8.49 5.31 18.56
C VAL A 56 -8.87 4.40 19.72
N GLN A 57 -8.61 3.09 19.64
CA GLN A 57 -9.12 2.16 20.65
C GLN A 57 -8.28 2.11 21.94
N MET A 58 -6.98 2.38 21.86
CA MET A 58 -6.07 2.31 23.03
C MET A 58 -5.85 3.67 23.72
N ARG A 59 -6.47 4.74 23.21
CA ARG A 59 -6.26 6.10 23.69
C ARG A 59 -7.55 6.64 24.28
N ASP A 60 -7.48 7.04 25.54
CA ASP A 60 -8.64 7.56 26.27
C ASP A 60 -9.02 8.98 25.82
N ASP A 61 -8.12 9.67 25.11
CA ASP A 61 -8.30 11.04 24.62
C ASP A 61 -8.83 11.13 23.17
N VAL A 62 -9.14 10.00 22.54
CA VAL A 62 -9.62 9.93 21.14
C VAL A 62 -10.92 9.13 21.07
N VAL A 63 -11.93 9.70 20.43
CA VAL A 63 -13.22 9.06 20.14
C VAL A 63 -13.32 8.70 18.66
N GLY A 64 -13.87 7.52 18.37
CA GLY A 64 -13.94 6.91 17.04
C GLY A 64 -15.35 6.75 16.48
#